data_AF-A0A3L6N1T4-F1
#
_entry.id   AF-A0A3L6N1T4-F1
#
_cell.length_a   1.000
_cell.length_b   1.000
_cell.length_c   1.000
_cell.angle_alpha   90.00
_cell.angle_beta   90.00
_cell.angle_gamma   90.00
#
_symmetry.space_group_name_H-M   'P 1'
#
loop_
_entity.id
_entity.type
_entity.pdbx_description
1 polymer ?
#
loop_
_entity_poly.entity_id
_entity_poly.type
_entity_poly.pdbx_seq_one_letter_code
_entity_poly.pdbx_strand_id
1 'polypeptide(L)'
;MRTSILTHDTDTLEFIAYTGYVTKEFLEKFHNPFKAPLDDDDAAVSGLKIEYTKVPIWPILGLRERLGNALGQEVVGAFNPGDMETWEKEPEEHGGAKRKREVL
;
A
#
# COMPACT_ATOMS: atom_id res chain seq x y z
N MET A 1 -10.47 9.88 -4.11
CA MET A 1 -9.71 8.76 -4.73
C MET A 1 -8.41 8.60 -3.98
N ARG A 2 -7.94 7.36 -3.73
CA ARG A 2 -6.65 7.08 -3.06
C ARG A 2 -5.70 6.42 -4.05
N THR A 3 -4.43 6.85 -4.05
CA THR A 3 -3.35 6.24 -4.81
C THR A 3 -2.17 5.94 -3.89
N SER A 4 -1.42 4.88 -4.19
CA SER A 4 -0.28 4.44 -3.40
C SER A 4 0.95 4.31 -4.30
N ILE A 5 2.09 4.85 -3.84
CA ILE A 5 3.38 4.78 -4.53
C ILE A 5 4.40 4.24 -3.53
N LEU A 6 5.15 3.22 -3.93
CA LEU A 6 6.24 2.66 -3.13
C LEU A 6 7.58 3.00 -3.78
N THR A 7 8.48 3.56 -3.00
CA THR A 7 9.87 3.83 -3.39
C THR A 7 10.81 3.23 -2.35
N HIS A 8 12.12 3.22 -2.64
CA HIS A 8 13.14 2.83 -1.67
C HIS A 8 14.25 3.89 -1.62
N ASP A 9 14.76 4.13 -0.42
CA ASP A 9 15.93 4.96 -0.14
C ASP A 9 17.12 4.03 0.12
N THR A 10 18.11 4.09 -0.75
CA THR A 10 19.31 3.24 -0.68
C THR A 10 20.26 3.65 0.43
N ASP A 11 20.21 4.91 0.87
CA ASP A 11 21.13 5.44 1.86
C ASP A 11 20.65 5.10 3.27
N THR A 12 19.34 5.15 3.50
CA THR A 12 18.74 4.82 4.81
C THR A 12 18.25 3.37 4.92
N LEU A 13 18.24 2.61 3.83
CA LEU A 13 17.70 1.24 3.76
C LEU A 13 16.22 1.17 4.19
N GLU A 14 15.42 2.11 3.70
CA GLU A 14 13.98 2.23 3.98
C GLU A 14 13.16 2.11 2.70
N PHE A 15 11.99 1.48 2.78
CA PHE A 15 10.92 1.73 1.85
C PHE A 15 10.17 3.00 2.26
N ILE A 16 9.75 3.80 1.29
CA ILE A 16 8.89 4.96 1.53
C ILE A 16 7.57 4.72 0.80
N ALA A 17 6.52 4.51 1.59
CA ALA A 17 5.16 4.33 1.14
C ALA A 17 4.45 5.69 1.14
N TYR A 18 4.14 6.22 -0.05
CA TYR A 18 3.35 7.42 -0.23
C TYR A 18 1.90 7.06 -0.46
N THR A 19 1.00 7.78 0.21
CA THR A 19 -0.44 7.74 -0.05
C THR A 19 -0.91 9.11 -0.49
N GLY A 20 -1.38 9.20 -1.73
CA GLY A 20 -2.03 10.38 -2.27
C GLY A 20 -3.54 10.29 -2.16
N TYR A 21 -4.18 11.35 -1.67
CA TYR A 21 -5.63 11.51 -1.66
C TYR A 21 -6.03 12.65 -2.56
N VAL A 22 -6.87 12.33 -3.54
CA VAL A 22 -7.62 13.31 -4.31
C VAL A 22 -8.89 13.62 -3.54
N THR A 23 -9.01 14.84 -3.03
CA THR A 23 -10.14 15.25 -2.20
C THR A 23 -11.37 15.57 -3.05
N LYS A 24 -12.51 15.73 -2.38
CA LYS A 24 -13.77 16.07 -3.05
C LYS A 24 -13.67 17.41 -3.76
N GLU A 25 -13.06 18.40 -3.12
CA GLU A 25 -12.88 19.76 -3.62
C GLU A 25 -12.12 19.75 -4.95
N PHE A 26 -11.09 18.91 -5.07
CA PHE A 26 -10.36 18.74 -6.31
C PHE A 26 -11.21 18.10 -7.41
N LEU A 27 -12.01 17.08 -7.08
CA LEU A 27 -12.87 16.40 -8.05
C LEU A 27 -14.03 17.29 -8.54
N GLU A 28 -14.55 18.19 -7.69
CA GLU A 28 -15.59 19.14 -8.07
C GLU A 28 -15.15 20.07 -9.19
N LYS A 29 -13.85 20.38 -9.29
CA LYS A 29 -13.28 21.17 -10.40
C LYS A 29 -13.49 20.49 -11.76
N PHE A 30 -13.43 19.16 -11.82
CA PHE A 30 -13.72 18.41 -13.06
C PHE A 30 -15.20 18.32 -13.37
N HIS A 31 -16.04 18.28 -12.32
CA HIS A 31 -17.49 18.21 -12.47
C HIS A 31 -18.08 19.55 -12.94
N ASN A 32 -17.54 20.68 -12.47
CA ASN A 32 -18.02 22.01 -12.84
C ASN A 32 -16.86 23.00 -13.10
N PRO A 33 -16.15 22.84 -14.23
CA PRO A 33 -14.91 23.57 -14.49
C PRO A 33 -15.08 25.09 -14.56
N PHE A 34 -16.27 25.58 -14.92
CA PHE A 34 -16.56 27.02 -15.03
C PHE A 34 -16.95 27.68 -13.71
N LYS A 35 -17.21 26.89 -12.65
CA LYS A 35 -17.53 27.38 -11.30
C LYS A 35 -16.48 26.99 -10.26
N ALA A 36 -15.43 26.30 -10.68
CA ALA A 36 -14.31 25.95 -9.83
C ALA A 36 -13.67 27.25 -9.29
N PRO A 37 -13.48 27.40 -7.97
CA PRO A 37 -12.67 28.48 -7.43
C PRO A 37 -11.30 28.44 -8.10
N LEU A 38 -10.86 29.59 -8.63
CA LEU A 38 -9.47 29.77 -9.05
C LEU A 38 -8.62 29.57 -7.79
N ASP A 39 -7.60 28.71 -7.87
CA ASP A 39 -6.72 28.48 -6.74
C ASP A 39 -6.14 29.83 -6.28
N ASP A 40 -6.33 30.18 -5.01
CA ASP A 40 -5.64 31.32 -4.41
C ASP A 40 -4.13 31.07 -4.58
N ASP A 41 -3.43 32.07 -5.10
CA ASP A 41 -2.06 32.00 -5.65
C ASP A 41 -0.96 31.50 -4.69
N ASP A 42 -1.29 31.06 -3.47
CA ASP A 42 -0.36 30.58 -2.47
C ASP A 42 -0.28 29.04 -2.44
N ALA A 43 0.37 28.49 -3.48
CA ALA A 43 1.28 27.34 -3.50
C ALA A 43 0.91 25.98 -2.84
N ALA A 44 -0.25 25.81 -2.22
CA ALA A 44 -0.76 24.52 -1.78
C ALA A 44 -1.88 24.11 -2.73
N VAL A 45 -1.61 23.15 -3.62
CA VAL A 45 -2.62 22.60 -4.54
C VAL A 45 -3.81 22.11 -3.69
N SER A 46 -4.87 22.92 -3.65
CA SER A 46 -6.04 22.65 -2.84
C SER A 46 -6.68 21.36 -3.36
N GLY A 47 -6.67 20.33 -2.51
CA GLY A 47 -7.32 19.05 -2.77
C GLY A 47 -6.44 17.90 -3.27
N LEU A 48 -5.12 18.02 -3.20
CA LEU A 48 -4.20 16.87 -3.17
C LEU A 48 -3.52 16.78 -1.80
N LYS A 49 -3.80 15.73 -1.03
CA LYS A 49 -3.12 15.44 0.23
C LYS A 49 -2.14 14.29 0.02
N ILE A 50 -0.87 14.49 0.34
CA ILE A 50 0.14 13.43 0.29
C ILE A 50 0.57 13.12 1.72
N GLU A 51 0.43 11.86 2.11
CA GLU A 51 0.98 11.29 3.33
C GLU A 51 2.10 10.33 2.96
N TYR A 52 3.08 10.13 3.86
CA TYR A 52 4.11 9.14 3.66
C TYR A 52 4.43 8.38 4.95
N THR A 53 4.90 7.15 4.81
CA THR A 53 5.39 6.32 5.91
C THR A 53 6.69 5.66 5.50
N LYS A 54 7.71 5.79 6.34
CA LYS A 54 8.98 5.11 6.18
C LYS A 54 8.90 3.73 6.83
N VAL A 55 9.36 2.70 6.12
CA VAL A 55 9.37 1.32 6.59
C VAL A 55 10.79 0.78 6.45
N PRO A 56 11.49 0.47 7.56
CA PRO A 56 12.83 -0.08 7.47
C PRO A 56 12.82 -1.46 6.79
N ILE A 57 13.80 -1.70 5.92
CA ILE A 57 13.95 -2.99 5.21
C ILE A 57 14.35 -4.09 6.20
N TRP A 58 15.25 -3.77 7.13
CA TRP A 58 15.70 -4.70 8.16
C TRP A 58 14.96 -4.48 9.49
N PRO A 59 14.59 -5.56 10.21
CA PRO A 59 14.75 -6.98 9.85
C PRO A 59 13.77 -7.41 8.75
N ILE A 60 14.15 -8.37 7.89
CA ILE A 60 13.26 -8.90 6.84
C ILE A 60 12.01 -9.57 7.44
N LEU A 61 12.15 -10.18 8.62
CA LEU A 61 11.00 -10.70 9.36
C LEU A 61 10.01 -9.59 9.70
N GLY A 62 8.73 -9.89 9.51
CA GLY A 62 7.66 -8.91 9.74
C GLY A 62 7.57 -7.83 8.67
N LEU A 63 8.43 -7.85 7.63
CA LEU A 63 8.46 -6.79 6.62
C LEU A 63 7.14 -6.72 5.85
N ARG A 64 6.52 -7.87 5.56
CA ARG A 64 5.21 -7.95 4.92
C ARG A 64 4.15 -7.25 5.75
N GLU A 65 4.10 -7.52 7.05
CA GLU A 65 3.13 -6.92 7.98
C GLU A 65 3.37 -5.42 8.12
N ARG A 66 4.64 -4.98 8.20
CA ARG A 66 4.98 -3.54 8.24
C ARG A 66 4.57 -2.83 6.96
N LEU A 67 4.83 -3.41 5.79
CA LEU A 67 4.38 -2.87 4.51
C LEU A 67 2.85 -2.89 4.40
N GLY A 68 2.21 -3.96 4.89
CA GLY A 68 0.77 -4.09 4.93
C GLY A 68 0.09 -3.03 5.80
N ASN A 69 0.69 -2.68 6.95
CA ASN A 69 0.22 -1.57 7.78
C ASN A 69 0.40 -0.20 7.12
N ALA A 70 1.44 -0.01 6.30
CA ALA A 70 1.72 1.26 5.63
C ALA A 70 0.91 1.45 4.33
N LEU A 71 0.75 0.39 3.53
CA LEU A 71 0.13 0.43 2.20
C LEU A 71 -1.31 -0.06 2.18
N GLY A 72 -1.71 -0.91 3.12
CA GLY A 72 -3.00 -1.58 3.16
C GLY A 72 -2.95 -3.01 2.62
N GLN A 73 -3.92 -3.83 3.05
CA GLN A 73 -4.05 -5.24 2.65
C GLN A 73 -4.38 -5.41 1.16
N GLU A 74 -5.00 -4.41 0.54
CA GLU A 74 -5.29 -4.39 -0.90
C GLU A 74 -4.03 -4.33 -1.76
N VAL A 75 -2.89 -3.89 -1.20
CA VAL A 75 -1.60 -3.83 -1.89
C VAL A 75 -0.72 -5.04 -1.55
N VAL A 76 -0.64 -5.43 -0.28
CA VAL A 76 0.30 -6.46 0.23
C VAL A 76 -0.35 -7.85 0.36
N GLY A 77 -1.66 -7.94 0.12
CA GLY A 77 -2.47 -9.13 0.35
C GLY A 77 -2.87 -9.31 1.83
N ALA A 78 -3.68 -10.33 2.10
CA ALA A 78 -4.13 -10.62 3.45
C ALA A 78 -2.95 -11.00 4.36
N PHE A 79 -2.82 -10.33 5.50
CA PHE A 79 -1.86 -10.65 6.56
C PHE A 79 -2.55 -10.52 7.92
N ASN A 80 -2.06 -11.24 8.93
CA ASN A 80 -2.56 -11.10 10.29
C ASN A 80 -1.65 -10.13 11.06
N PRO A 81 -2.12 -8.94 11.47
CA PRO A 81 -1.30 -7.97 12.20
C PRO A 81 -0.76 -8.49 13.54
N GLY A 82 -1.40 -9.50 14.12
CA GLY A 82 -1.01 -10.12 15.38
C GLY A 82 -0.07 -11.31 15.25
N ASP A 83 0.27 -11.73 14.02
CA ASP A 83 1.08 -12.92 13.74
C ASP A 83 2.23 -12.51 12.80
N MET A 84 3.39 -12.25 13.39
CA MET A 84 4.57 -11.81 12.66
C MET A 84 5.22 -13.02 11.97
N GLU A 85 5.69 -12.83 10.73
CA GLU A 85 6.50 -13.83 10.05
C GLU A 85 7.75 -14.16 10.89
N THR A 86 7.96 -15.44 11.16
CA THR A 86 9.13 -15.98 11.87
C THR A 86 9.81 -17.05 11.02
N TRP A 87 11.11 -17.27 11.25
CA TRP A 87 11.93 -18.20 10.45
C TRP A 87 11.46 -19.68 10.47
N GLU A 88 10.59 -20.07 11.40
CA GLU A 88 10.24 -21.49 11.65
C GLU A 88 8.90 -21.93 11.06
N LYS A 89 8.14 -21.08 10.37
CA LYS A 89 6.90 -21.54 9.71
C LYS A 89 7.25 -22.26 8.41
N GLU A 90 7.37 -23.59 8.49
CA GLU A 90 7.19 -24.47 7.34
C GLU A 90 5.86 -24.18 6.65
N PRO A 91 5.78 -24.29 5.32
CA PRO A 91 4.60 -23.89 4.57
C PRO A 91 3.39 -24.74 4.98
N GLU A 92 2.27 -24.08 5.29
CA GLU A 92 0.99 -24.77 5.28
C GLU A 92 0.76 -25.30 3.87
N GLU A 93 0.81 -26.63 3.72
CA GLU A 93 0.40 -27.32 2.51
C GLU A 93 -1.04 -26.89 2.19
N HIS A 94 -1.22 -25.98 1.24
CA HIS A 94 -2.46 -25.93 0.47
C HIS A 94 -2.48 -27.19 -0.40
N GLY A 95 -2.93 -28.28 0.23
CA GLY A 95 -3.13 -29.59 -0.36
C GLY A 95 -4.13 -29.53 -1.50
N GLY A 96 -3.67 -29.10 -2.68
CA GLY A 96 -4.34 -29.31 -3.94
C GLY A 96 -4.54 -30.80 -4.13
N ALA A 97 -5.80 -31.22 -4.12
CA ALA A 97 -6.22 -32.61 -4.22
C ALA A 97 -5.46 -33.37 -5.32
N LYS A 98 -4.62 -34.33 -4.92
CA LYS A 98 -4.01 -35.30 -5.81
C LYS A 98 -5.14 -36.09 -6.49
N ARG A 99 -5.39 -35.83 -7.77
CA ARG A 99 -6.18 -36.72 -8.64
C ARG A 99 -5.51 -38.10 -8.62
N LYS A 100 -6.18 -39.10 -8.04
CA LYS A 100 -5.82 -40.51 -8.23
C LYS A 100 -5.92 -40.82 -9.72
N ARG A 101 -4.80 -41.26 -10.32
CA ARG A 101 -4.85 -42.00 -11.58
C ARG A 101 -5.22 -43.44 -11.24
N GLU A 102 -6.37 -43.89 -11.70
CA GLU A 102 -6.69 -45.31 -11.79
C GLU A 102 -5.82 -45.93 -12.88
N VAL A 103 -5.19 -47.06 -12.57
CA VAL A 103 -4.52 -47.94 -13.54
C VAL A 103 -5.31 -49.24 -13.54
N LEU A 104 -5.63 -49.68 -14.76
CA LEU A 104 -6.38 -50.88 -15.14
C LEU A 104 -5.84 -52.17 -14.49
#